data_AF-T1BU72-F1
#
_entry.id   AF-T1BU72-F1
#
_cell.length_a   1.000
_cell.length_b   1.000
_cell.length_c   1.000
_cell.angle_alpha   90.00
_cell.angle_beta   90.00
_cell.angle_gamma   90.00
#
_symmetry.space_group_name_H-M   'P 1'
#
loop_
_entity.id
_entity.type
_entity.pdbx_description
1 polymer ?
#
loop_
_entity_poly.entity_id
_entity_poly.type
_entity_poly.pdbx_seq_one_letter_code
_entity_poly.pdbx_strand_id
1 'polypeptide(L)'
;MPRAAFTWVTRRLKGEVAIPLITTNRINMPEVAEHVLAAGDADMVSMARPLLADPQWVAKARNGRGSAINTCIACNQACLDHVFENKRASCLVNPRACHETELLINASAQRKRYAVVGAGPAGLACATTLAERGHTVTLVERDARIGGQFNLAKRIPGKEEFAETLRYFEQRIADTDVDL
;
A
#
# COMPACT_ATOMS: atom_id res chain seq x y z
N MET A 1 2.42 10.82 -12.03
CA MET A 1 3.62 10.14 -12.56
C MET A 1 3.28 8.67 -12.81
N PRO A 2 3.40 8.17 -14.05
CA PRO A 2 3.15 6.77 -14.39
C PRO A 2 4.06 5.81 -13.61
N ARG A 3 3.67 4.53 -13.54
CA ARG A 3 4.53 3.47 -13.01
C ARG A 3 5.72 3.23 -13.96
N ALA A 4 6.89 2.91 -13.41
CA ALA A 4 8.12 2.61 -14.16
C ALA A 4 8.57 3.67 -15.20
N ALA A 5 8.20 4.94 -15.02
CA ALA A 5 8.39 5.99 -16.04
C ALA A 5 9.84 6.26 -16.47
N PHE A 6 10.83 5.79 -15.70
CA PHE A 6 12.25 6.09 -15.91
C PHE A 6 13.12 4.86 -16.19
N THR A 7 12.53 3.67 -16.39
CA THR A 7 13.31 2.44 -16.57
C THR A 7 14.20 2.46 -17.82
N TRP A 8 13.74 3.16 -18.87
CA TRP A 8 14.51 3.39 -20.10
C TRP A 8 15.86 4.09 -19.85
N VAL A 9 15.98 4.90 -18.80
CA VAL A 9 17.24 5.58 -18.46
C VAL A 9 18.28 4.56 -18.02
N THR A 10 17.90 3.65 -17.12
CA THR A 10 18.79 2.56 -16.68
C THR A 10 19.11 1.62 -17.82
N ARG A 11 18.12 1.31 -18.67
CA ARG A 11 18.29 0.47 -19.85
C ARG A 11 19.38 1.00 -20.79
N ARG A 12 19.50 2.32 -20.96
CA ARG A 12 20.54 2.92 -21.81
C ARG A 12 21.98 2.61 -21.37
N LEU A 13 22.18 2.24 -20.11
CA LEU A 13 23.49 1.85 -19.59
C LEU A 13 23.71 0.32 -19.63
N LYS A 14 22.68 -0.47 -19.96
CA LYS A 14 22.84 -1.92 -20.09
C LYS A 14 23.80 -2.24 -21.24
N GLY A 15 24.81 -3.04 -20.96
CA GLY A 15 25.86 -3.40 -21.93
C GLY A 15 27.06 -2.46 -21.94
N GLU A 16 26.92 -1.23 -21.44
CA GLU A 16 28.03 -0.26 -21.31
C GLU A 16 28.94 -0.58 -20.10
N VAL A 17 28.40 -1.29 -19.11
CA VAL A 17 29.13 -1.73 -17.91
C VAL A 17 28.82 -3.18 -17.58
N ALA A 18 29.79 -3.86 -16.96
CA ALA A 18 29.67 -5.27 -16.57
C ALA A 18 28.98 -5.48 -15.20
N ILE A 19 28.84 -4.42 -14.39
CA ILE A 19 28.21 -4.50 -13.07
C ILE A 19 26.68 -4.50 -13.19
N PRO A 20 25.95 -5.20 -12.29
CA PRO A 20 24.49 -5.17 -12.27
C PRO A 20 23.94 -3.74 -12.09
N LEU A 21 22.90 -3.41 -12.84
CA LEU A 21 22.23 -2.12 -12.79
C LEU A 21 20.89 -2.21 -12.04
N ILE A 22 20.63 -1.21 -11.21
CA ILE A 22 19.38 -1.08 -10.45
C ILE A 22 18.58 0.09 -11.01
N THR A 23 17.34 -0.16 -11.44
CA THR A 23 16.41 0.92 -11.83
C THR A 23 15.47 1.27 -10.68
N THR A 24 14.87 2.46 -10.73
CA THR A 24 14.07 3.00 -9.62
C THR A 24 12.91 3.86 -10.14
N ASN A 25 12.22 4.51 -9.19
CA ASN A 25 11.09 5.42 -9.36
C ASN A 25 9.78 4.77 -9.83
N ARG A 26 8.75 4.90 -8.98
CA ARG A 26 7.36 4.52 -9.28
C ARG A 26 7.20 3.05 -9.71
N ILE A 27 8.01 2.16 -9.14
CA ILE A 27 7.82 0.71 -9.19
C ILE A 27 7.19 0.34 -7.84
N ASN A 28 5.91 0.00 -7.82
CA ASN A 28 5.13 -0.19 -6.58
C ASN A 28 4.28 -1.46 -6.57
N MET A 29 4.23 -2.21 -7.67
CA MET A 29 3.47 -3.46 -7.79
C MET A 29 4.31 -4.58 -8.41
N PRO A 30 4.12 -5.85 -8.00
CA PRO A 30 4.95 -6.97 -8.43
C PRO A 30 4.98 -7.16 -9.94
N GLU A 31 3.83 -7.07 -10.61
CA GLU A 31 3.72 -7.23 -12.06
C GLU A 31 4.50 -6.15 -12.83
N VAL A 32 4.62 -4.94 -12.27
CA VAL A 32 5.43 -3.88 -12.85
C VAL A 32 6.91 -4.16 -12.64
N ALA A 33 7.31 -4.58 -11.44
CA ALA A 33 8.69 -4.96 -11.16
C ALA A 33 9.15 -6.12 -12.06
N GLU A 34 8.33 -7.15 -12.19
CA GLU A 34 8.60 -8.32 -13.03
C GLU A 34 8.70 -7.92 -14.50
N HIS A 35 7.77 -7.11 -15.01
CA HIS A 35 7.83 -6.65 -16.39
C HIS A 35 9.15 -5.90 -16.69
N VAL A 36 9.60 -5.04 -15.78
CA VAL A 36 10.86 -4.29 -15.91
C VAL A 36 12.07 -5.21 -15.97
N LEU A 37 12.11 -6.24 -15.11
CA LEU A 37 13.19 -7.22 -15.10
C LEU A 37 13.16 -8.10 -16.36
N ALA A 38 12.00 -8.63 -16.72
CA ALA A 38 11.81 -9.48 -17.90
C ALA A 38 12.10 -8.74 -19.21
N ALA A 39 11.83 -7.43 -19.28
CA ALA A 39 12.15 -6.59 -20.44
C ALA A 39 13.66 -6.27 -20.57
N GLY A 40 14.48 -6.65 -19.58
CA GLY A 40 15.92 -6.39 -19.54
C GLY A 40 16.29 -4.93 -19.27
N ASP A 41 15.36 -4.13 -18.73
CA ASP A 41 15.61 -2.71 -18.44
C ASP A 41 16.63 -2.52 -17.31
N ALA A 42 16.72 -3.48 -16.39
CA ALA A 42 17.65 -3.50 -15.27
C ALA A 42 17.85 -4.93 -14.74
N ASP A 43 18.88 -5.13 -13.92
CA ASP A 43 19.15 -6.40 -13.23
C ASP A 43 18.43 -6.49 -11.88
N MET A 44 18.09 -5.32 -11.31
CA MET A 44 17.31 -5.22 -10.07
C MET A 44 16.38 -4.00 -10.12
N VAL A 45 15.34 -4.03 -9.30
CA VAL A 45 14.46 -2.87 -9.06
C VAL A 45 14.66 -2.35 -7.64
N SER A 46 14.70 -1.02 -7.50
CA SER A 46 14.72 -0.32 -6.23
C SER A 46 13.33 0.15 -5.87
N MET A 47 12.92 -0.14 -4.63
CA MET A 47 11.67 0.32 -4.05
C MET A 47 11.94 0.92 -2.67
N ALA A 48 11.63 2.21 -2.50
CA ALA A 48 11.71 2.87 -1.20
C ALA A 48 10.31 2.95 -0.56
N ARG A 49 9.48 3.89 -1.01
CA ARG A 49 8.13 4.13 -0.46
C ARG A 49 7.18 2.92 -0.46
N PRO A 50 7.24 1.96 -1.42
CA PRO A 50 6.45 0.73 -1.32
C PRO A 50 6.72 -0.05 -0.03
N LEU A 51 7.95 -0.04 0.50
CA LEU A 51 8.31 -0.73 1.73
C LEU A 51 7.83 0.01 3.00
N LEU A 52 7.62 1.34 2.92
CA LEU A 52 6.90 2.08 3.96
C LEU A 52 5.41 1.73 3.95
N ALA A 53 4.80 1.63 2.76
CA ALA A 53 3.39 1.31 2.62
C ALA A 53 3.08 -0.15 3.04
N ASP A 54 3.98 -1.08 2.71
CA ASP A 54 3.84 -2.49 3.07
C ASP A 54 5.20 -3.15 3.34
N PRO A 55 5.57 -3.42 4.61
CA PRO A 55 6.82 -4.11 4.92
C PRO A 55 6.81 -5.59 4.49
N GLN A 56 5.63 -6.15 4.20
CA GLN A 56 5.47 -7.54 3.73
C GLN A 56 5.38 -7.64 2.21
N TRP A 57 5.63 -6.56 1.46
CA TRP A 57 5.50 -6.50 0.00
C TRP A 57 6.21 -7.67 -0.69
N VAL A 58 7.48 -7.93 -0.35
CA VAL A 58 8.29 -8.99 -0.98
C VAL A 58 7.75 -10.38 -0.65
N ALA A 59 7.37 -10.62 0.61
CA ALA A 59 6.80 -11.90 1.03
C ALA A 59 5.45 -12.17 0.34
N LYS A 60 4.58 -11.15 0.24
CA LYS A 60 3.29 -11.23 -0.45
C LYS A 60 3.48 -11.49 -1.95
N ALA A 61 4.39 -10.76 -2.60
CA ALA A 61 4.71 -10.95 -4.01
C ALA A 61 5.18 -12.39 -4.29
N ARG A 62 6.15 -12.89 -3.50
CA ARG A 62 6.68 -14.25 -3.62
C ARG A 62 5.60 -15.32 -3.49
N ASN A 63 4.60 -15.09 -2.65
CA ASN A 63 3.51 -16.03 -2.39
C ASN A 63 2.29 -15.81 -3.30
N GLY A 64 2.40 -15.04 -4.39
CA GLY A 64 1.29 -14.77 -5.30
C GLY A 64 0.15 -13.95 -4.69
N ARG A 65 0.37 -13.28 -3.55
CA ARG A 65 -0.64 -12.48 -2.83
C ARG A 65 -0.55 -10.99 -3.19
N GLY A 66 -0.40 -10.68 -4.48
CA GLY A 66 -0.32 -9.29 -4.96
C GLY A 66 -1.53 -8.44 -4.57
N SER A 67 -2.74 -9.04 -4.56
CA SER A 67 -3.99 -8.39 -4.11
C SER A 67 -4.02 -8.05 -2.61
N ALA A 68 -3.08 -8.56 -1.80
CA ALA A 68 -2.98 -8.22 -0.37
C ALA A 68 -1.93 -7.13 -0.10
N ILE A 69 -1.24 -6.64 -1.14
CA ILE A 69 -0.23 -5.58 -1.00
C ILE A 69 -0.93 -4.25 -0.72
N ASN A 70 -0.47 -3.55 0.33
CA ASN A 70 -0.87 -2.18 0.63
C ASN A 70 -0.04 -1.22 -0.24
N THR A 71 -0.54 -0.92 -1.43
CA THR A 71 0.22 -0.24 -2.47
C THR A 71 0.55 1.21 -2.09
N CYS A 72 1.82 1.61 -2.29
CA CYS A 72 2.18 3.02 -2.21
C CYS A 72 1.54 3.82 -3.36
N ILE A 73 0.68 4.78 -3.01
CA ILE A 73 -0.01 5.67 -3.95
C ILE A 73 0.81 6.91 -4.36
N ALA A 74 2.04 7.04 -3.86
CA ALA A 74 2.93 8.19 -4.03
C ALA A 74 2.34 9.55 -3.64
N CYS A 75 1.54 9.61 -2.58
CA CYS A 75 0.98 10.87 -2.09
C CYS A 75 2.04 11.82 -1.53
N ASN A 76 3.20 11.31 -1.10
CA ASN A 76 4.29 12.03 -0.43
C ASN A 76 3.96 12.66 0.94
N GLN A 77 2.68 12.82 1.27
CA GLN A 77 2.16 13.51 2.47
C GLN A 77 2.79 13.08 3.80
N ALA A 78 2.87 11.77 4.07
CA ALA A 78 3.35 11.28 5.37
C ALA A 78 4.82 10.86 5.35
N CYS A 79 5.39 10.62 4.16
CA CYS A 79 6.78 10.20 4.03
C CYS A 79 7.68 11.39 3.74
N LEU A 80 7.61 11.91 2.52
CA LEU A 80 8.53 12.92 2.04
C LEU A 80 8.22 14.31 2.63
N ASP A 81 6.95 14.72 2.69
CA ASP A 81 6.58 16.03 3.20
C ASP A 81 6.93 16.16 4.70
N HIS A 82 6.72 15.10 5.49
CA HIS A 82 7.19 15.04 6.88
C HIS A 82 8.71 15.23 7.00
N VAL A 83 9.49 14.52 6.18
CA VAL A 83 10.96 14.62 6.22
C VAL A 83 11.41 16.03 5.83
N PHE A 84 10.76 16.67 4.85
CA PHE A 84 11.05 18.06 4.49
C PHE A 84 10.71 19.06 5.61
N GLU A 85 9.77 18.72 6.49
CA GLU A 85 9.45 19.48 7.70
C GLU A 85 10.28 19.07 8.93
N ASN A 86 11.35 18.26 8.76
CA ASN A 86 12.15 17.68 9.85
C ASN A 86 11.32 16.86 10.87
N LYS A 87 10.21 16.27 10.42
CA LYS A 87 9.41 15.32 11.20
C LYS A 87 9.78 13.89 10.86
N ARG A 88 9.50 12.95 11.77
CA ARG A 88 9.64 11.52 11.52
C ARG A 88 8.75 11.10 10.34
N ALA A 89 9.33 10.37 9.40
CA ALA A 89 8.59 9.80 8.28
C ALA A 89 7.50 8.84 8.79
N SER A 90 6.45 8.71 8.02
CA SER A 90 5.36 7.75 8.19
C SER A 90 4.78 7.38 6.81
N CYS A 91 3.59 6.79 6.75
CA CYS A 91 2.88 6.49 5.51
C CYS A 91 1.37 6.71 5.67
N LEU A 92 0.75 7.34 4.67
CA LEU A 92 -0.69 7.62 4.67
C LEU A 92 -1.52 6.34 4.75
N VAL A 93 -1.08 5.29 4.04
CA VAL A 93 -1.81 4.00 3.99
C VAL A 93 -1.31 3.01 5.05
N ASN A 94 -0.19 3.30 5.72
CA ASN A 94 0.38 2.48 6.79
C ASN A 94 0.87 3.37 7.94
N PRO A 95 0.01 3.70 8.91
CA PRO A 95 0.39 4.57 10.03
C PRO A 95 1.48 3.95 10.92
N ARG A 96 1.71 2.63 10.86
CA ARG A 96 2.79 1.96 11.59
C ARG A 96 4.17 2.16 10.98
N ALA A 97 4.26 2.67 9.74
CA ALA A 97 5.53 2.90 9.09
C ALA A 97 6.40 3.83 9.94
N CYS A 98 7.60 3.36 10.24
CA CYS A 98 8.55 4.00 11.15
C CYS A 98 8.05 4.15 12.59
N HIS A 99 6.92 3.56 13.02
CA HIS A 99 6.40 3.59 14.40
C HIS A 99 6.15 2.17 14.94
N GLU A 100 6.86 1.18 14.40
CA GLU A 100 6.56 -0.24 14.54
C GLU A 100 6.67 -0.73 15.99
N THR A 101 7.55 -0.11 16.79
CA THR A 101 7.79 -0.42 18.20
C THR A 101 6.83 0.29 19.17
N GLU A 102 6.12 1.32 18.69
CA GLU A 102 5.20 2.14 19.49
C GLU A 102 3.75 1.76 19.21
N LEU A 103 3.40 1.56 17.94
CA LEU A 103 2.08 1.19 17.47
C LEU A 103 1.98 -0.33 17.30
N LEU A 104 1.72 -1.01 18.40
CA LEU A 104 1.56 -2.47 18.46
C LEU A 104 0.10 -2.89 18.26
N ILE A 105 -0.17 -3.67 17.20
CA ILE A 105 -1.47 -4.29 16.96
C ILE A 105 -1.44 -5.72 17.55
N ASN A 106 -1.64 -5.81 18.86
CA ASN A 106 -1.70 -7.08 19.57
C ASN A 106 -3.13 -7.62 19.62
N ALA A 107 -3.28 -8.95 19.62
CA ALA A 107 -4.55 -9.61 19.87
C ALA A 107 -5.16 -9.13 21.20
N SER A 108 -6.47 -8.91 21.21
CA SER A 108 -7.19 -8.53 22.43
C SER A 108 -7.37 -9.74 23.35
N ALA A 109 -7.08 -9.57 24.64
CA ALA A 109 -7.35 -10.60 25.65
C ALA A 109 -8.85 -10.89 25.82
N GLN A 110 -9.71 -9.93 25.46
CA GLN A 110 -11.16 -10.07 25.51
C GLN A 110 -11.77 -9.71 24.15
N ARG A 111 -12.45 -10.68 23.53
CA ARG A 111 -13.21 -10.44 22.31
C ARG A 111 -14.44 -9.59 22.62
N LYS A 112 -14.74 -8.64 21.74
CA LYS A 112 -15.86 -7.69 21.83
C LYS A 112 -16.54 -7.58 20.47
N ARG A 113 -17.73 -6.98 20.45
CA ARG A 113 -18.48 -6.67 19.23
C ARG A 113 -18.47 -5.16 18.99
N TYR A 114 -18.14 -4.75 17.78
CA TYR A 114 -18.11 -3.35 17.36
C TYR A 114 -18.98 -3.14 16.13
N ALA A 115 -19.65 -1.99 16.09
CA ALA A 115 -20.26 -1.46 14.88
C ALA A 115 -19.44 -0.23 14.44
N VAL A 116 -18.97 -0.24 13.20
CA VAL A 116 -18.25 0.89 12.58
C VAL A 116 -19.16 1.46 11.49
N VAL A 117 -19.50 2.75 11.56
CA VAL A 117 -20.42 3.38 10.61
C VAL A 117 -19.64 4.25 9.62
N GLY A 118 -19.70 3.87 8.34
CA GLY A 118 -19.04 4.50 7.20
C GLY A 118 -17.80 3.74 6.74
N ALA A 119 -17.82 3.23 5.51
CA ALA A 119 -16.71 2.53 4.86
C ALA A 119 -15.78 3.47 4.08
N GLY A 120 -15.55 4.68 4.58
CA GLY A 120 -14.44 5.53 4.16
C GLY A 120 -13.09 5.03 4.70
N PRO A 121 -11.95 5.63 4.30
CA PRO A 121 -10.61 5.17 4.72
C PRO A 121 -10.44 5.07 6.25
N ALA A 122 -11.06 5.97 7.02
CA ALA A 122 -11.04 5.91 8.47
C ALA A 122 -11.77 4.68 9.03
N GLY A 123 -13.00 4.42 8.55
CA GLY A 123 -13.79 3.26 8.97
C GLY A 123 -13.18 1.94 8.52
N LEU A 124 -12.63 1.89 7.30
CA LEU A 124 -11.93 0.71 6.76
C LEU A 124 -10.69 0.36 7.59
N ALA A 125 -9.86 1.35 7.94
CA ALA A 125 -8.70 1.14 8.79
C ALA A 125 -9.11 0.70 10.20
N CYS A 126 -10.13 1.34 10.79
CA CYS A 126 -10.66 0.99 12.11
C CYS A 126 -11.21 -0.44 12.14
N ALA A 127 -12.12 -0.77 11.22
CA ALA A 127 -12.81 -2.05 11.19
C ALA A 127 -11.85 -3.22 11.00
N THR A 128 -10.98 -3.14 9.99
CA THR A 128 -10.02 -4.22 9.68
C THR A 128 -8.95 -4.37 10.76
N THR A 129 -8.54 -3.28 11.44
CA THR A 129 -7.62 -3.35 12.58
C THR A 129 -8.28 -3.94 13.82
N LEU A 130 -9.53 -3.59 14.12
CA LEU A 130 -10.29 -4.19 15.22
C LEU A 130 -10.48 -5.70 14.99
N ALA A 131 -10.81 -6.09 13.76
CA ALA A 131 -10.98 -7.49 13.39
C ALA A 131 -9.64 -8.27 13.45
N GLU A 132 -8.52 -7.69 12.97
CA GLU A 132 -7.18 -8.26 13.14
C GLU A 132 -6.81 -8.50 14.61
N ARG A 133 -7.29 -7.66 15.53
CA ARG A 133 -7.12 -7.84 16.98
C ARG A 133 -8.03 -8.91 17.58
N GLY A 134 -8.88 -9.56 16.77
CA GLY A 134 -9.76 -10.66 17.16
C GLY A 134 -11.19 -10.26 17.57
N HIS A 135 -11.61 -9.02 17.32
CA HIS A 135 -12.98 -8.58 17.59
C HIS A 135 -13.95 -8.99 16.49
N THR A 136 -15.25 -9.11 16.81
CA THR A 136 -16.29 -9.21 15.79
C THR A 136 -16.69 -7.79 15.39
N VAL A 137 -16.64 -7.48 14.11
CA VAL A 137 -16.87 -6.13 13.59
C VAL A 137 -17.91 -6.17 12.49
N THR A 138 -18.96 -5.35 12.65
CA THR A 138 -19.89 -5.02 11.57
C THR A 138 -19.56 -3.62 11.06
N LEU A 139 -19.26 -3.49 9.78
CA LEU A 139 -18.99 -2.24 9.07
C LEU A 139 -20.22 -1.85 8.25
N VAL A 140 -20.88 -0.75 8.59
CA VAL A 140 -22.10 -0.32 7.91
C VAL A 140 -21.79 0.81 6.94
N GLU A 141 -22.14 0.65 5.67
CA GLU A 141 -22.05 1.70 4.64
C GLU A 141 -23.40 1.92 3.96
N ARG A 142 -23.70 3.18 3.62
CA ARG A 142 -24.92 3.56 2.90
C ARG A 142 -24.78 3.30 1.40
N ASP A 143 -23.61 3.56 0.85
CA ASP A 143 -23.32 3.37 -0.57
C ASP A 143 -23.13 1.89 -0.93
N ALA A 144 -23.35 1.55 -2.20
CA ALA A 144 -23.21 0.18 -2.70
C ALA A 144 -21.75 -0.35 -2.74
N ARG A 145 -20.77 0.46 -2.33
CA ARG A 145 -19.35 0.10 -2.35
C ARG A 145 -18.58 0.87 -1.29
N ILE A 146 -17.51 0.27 -0.79
CA ILE A 146 -16.59 0.93 0.12
C ILE A 146 -15.83 2.08 -0.55
N GLY A 147 -15.21 2.92 0.28
CA GLY A 147 -14.20 3.89 -0.10
C GLY A 147 -14.56 5.33 0.23
N GLY A 148 -15.84 5.65 0.42
CA GLY A 148 -16.29 7.02 0.69
C GLY A 148 -15.66 8.03 -0.27
N GLN A 149 -15.01 9.07 0.26
CA GLN A 149 -14.37 10.11 -0.56
C GLN A 149 -13.22 9.61 -1.45
N PHE A 150 -12.60 8.45 -1.17
CA PHE A 150 -11.59 7.88 -2.07
C PHE A 150 -12.20 7.48 -3.43
N ASN A 151 -13.50 7.19 -3.50
CA ASN A 151 -14.19 6.98 -4.78
C ASN A 151 -14.30 8.25 -5.63
N LEU A 152 -14.26 9.42 -5.00
CA LEU A 152 -14.16 10.71 -5.70
C LEU A 152 -12.70 10.98 -6.07
N ALA A 153 -11.78 10.79 -5.11
CA ALA A 153 -10.35 11.06 -5.31
C ALA A 153 -9.75 10.27 -6.48
N LYS A 154 -10.12 8.98 -6.63
CA LYS A 154 -9.58 8.12 -7.70
C LYS A 154 -9.98 8.51 -9.13
N ARG A 155 -10.96 9.41 -9.28
CA ARG A 155 -11.42 9.93 -10.59
C ARG A 155 -10.62 11.15 -11.06
N ILE A 156 -9.81 11.73 -10.19
CA ILE A 156 -9.00 12.89 -10.54
C ILE A 156 -7.78 12.43 -11.37
N PRO A 157 -7.49 13.04 -12.53
CA PRO A 157 -6.33 12.70 -13.33
C PRO A 157 -5.04 12.73 -12.51
N GLY A 158 -4.26 11.65 -12.58
CA GLY A 158 -3.03 11.46 -11.81
C GLY A 158 -3.23 10.90 -10.39
N LYS A 159 -4.47 10.62 -9.96
CA LYS A 159 -4.83 10.00 -8.67
C LYS A 159 -5.47 8.62 -8.83
N GLU A 160 -5.26 7.95 -9.95
CA GLU A 160 -5.84 6.63 -10.23
C GLU A 160 -5.38 5.57 -9.22
N GLU A 161 -4.18 5.72 -8.66
CA GLU A 161 -3.61 4.83 -7.62
C GLU A 161 -4.47 4.74 -6.34
N PHE A 162 -5.38 5.67 -6.09
CA PHE A 162 -6.33 5.55 -4.97
C PHE A 162 -7.24 4.32 -5.11
N ALA A 163 -7.42 3.78 -6.33
CA ALA A 163 -8.09 2.51 -6.54
C ALA A 163 -7.36 1.34 -5.87
N GLU A 164 -6.03 1.36 -5.78
CA GLU A 164 -5.23 0.29 -5.15
C GLU A 164 -5.46 0.22 -3.64
N THR A 165 -5.66 1.37 -2.98
CA THR A 165 -6.00 1.38 -1.56
C THR A 165 -7.38 0.78 -1.31
N LEU A 166 -8.34 1.00 -2.22
CA LEU A 166 -9.66 0.38 -2.12
C LEU A 166 -9.57 -1.14 -2.34
N ARG A 167 -8.84 -1.60 -3.38
CA ARG A 167 -8.54 -3.02 -3.59
C ARG A 167 -7.91 -3.66 -2.36
N TYR A 168 -6.92 -2.99 -1.75
CA TYR A 168 -6.29 -3.47 -0.52
C TYR A 168 -7.32 -3.63 0.61
N PHE A 169 -8.21 -2.67 0.81
CA PHE A 169 -9.21 -2.77 1.86
C PHE A 169 -10.31 -3.80 1.57
N GLU A 170 -10.70 -4.01 0.30
CA GLU A 170 -11.57 -5.12 -0.10
C GLU A 170 -10.95 -6.47 0.31
N GLN A 171 -9.65 -6.66 0.00
CA GLN A 171 -8.93 -7.86 0.43
C GLN A 171 -8.81 -7.95 1.96
N ARG A 172 -8.60 -6.83 2.65
CA ARG A 172 -8.51 -6.81 4.12
C ARG A 172 -9.82 -7.18 4.80
N ILE A 173 -10.96 -6.73 4.28
CA ILE A 173 -12.28 -7.11 4.79
C ILE A 173 -12.45 -8.63 4.67
N ALA A 174 -12.13 -9.20 3.50
CA ALA A 174 -12.16 -10.64 3.29
C ALA A 174 -11.18 -11.41 4.20
N ASP A 175 -9.95 -10.92 4.36
CA ASP A 175 -8.92 -11.57 5.19
C ASP A 175 -9.22 -11.51 6.70
N THR A 176 -10.06 -10.57 7.14
CA THR A 176 -10.35 -10.33 8.56
C THR A 176 -11.78 -10.66 8.98
N ASP A 177 -12.58 -11.23 8.07
CA ASP A 177 -13.98 -11.59 8.30
C ASP A 177 -14.83 -10.42 8.87
N VAL A 178 -14.57 -9.20 8.40
CA VAL A 178 -15.42 -8.04 8.72
C VAL A 178 -16.76 -8.22 8.00
N ASP A 179 -17.85 -8.13 8.77
CA ASP A 179 -19.22 -8.16 8.27
C ASP A 179 -19.57 -6.78 7.68
N LEU A 180 -19.57 -6.66 6.34
CA LEU A 180 -19.84 -5.42 5.59
C LEU A 180 -21.26 -5.42 5.00
#